data_AF-A0A381VEZ8-F1
#
_entry.id   AF-A0A381VEZ8-F1
#
_cell.length_a   1.000
_cell.length_b   1.000
_cell.length_c   1.000
_cell.angle_alpha   90.00
_cell.angle_beta   90.00
_cell.angle_gamma   90.00
#
_symmetry.space_group_name_H-M   'P 1'
#
loop_
_entity.id
_entity.type
_entity.pdbx_description
1 polymer ?
#
loop_
_entity_poly.entity_id
_entity_poly.type
_entity_poly.pdbx_seq_one_letter_code
_entity_poly.pdbx_strand_id
1 'polypeptide(L)'
;MIHKSFTNLQSHKFQPQGRHPTAGMDVVARSNDPPTGRGTSRIAKMRGGGGGRQGEAGGVASVRGGRQAHPPNVKKVIYKKLNKKENKLALCSAISATKLKEIIMARGHKIGNIENFPIIVSDEIETVEHTKDIVKILNSLNLMEDVNRLKSRKPRTGKSALRGRGKK
;
A
#
# COMPACT_ATOMS: atom_id res chain seq x y z
N MET A 1 -5.34 13.39 -16.34
CA MET A 1 -5.17 12.07 -17.01
C MET A 1 -4.10 11.20 -16.35
N ILE A 2 -2.83 11.64 -16.27
CA ILE A 2 -1.70 10.85 -15.68
C ILE A 2 -2.01 10.35 -14.27
N HIS A 3 -2.52 11.22 -13.38
CA HIS A 3 -2.83 10.86 -11.99
C HIS A 3 -3.84 9.70 -11.90
N LYS A 4 -4.95 9.77 -12.66
CA LYS A 4 -5.97 8.70 -12.71
C LYS A 4 -5.33 7.38 -13.14
N SER A 5 -4.58 7.38 -14.25
CA SER A 5 -3.91 6.18 -14.75
C SER A 5 -2.93 5.60 -13.74
N PHE A 6 -2.14 6.43 -13.07
CA PHE A 6 -1.22 6.00 -12.00
C PHE A 6 -1.95 5.34 -10.83
N THR A 7 -3.04 5.94 -10.33
CA THR A 7 -3.81 5.36 -9.22
C THR A 7 -4.43 4.01 -9.58
N ASN A 8 -4.88 3.85 -10.83
CA ASN A 8 -5.45 2.58 -11.30
C ASN A 8 -4.35 1.52 -11.48
N LEU A 9 -3.22 1.86 -12.10
CA LEU A 9 -2.09 0.92 -12.24
C LEU A 9 -1.52 0.49 -10.89
N GLN A 10 -1.46 1.39 -9.91
CA GLN A 10 -1.01 1.06 -8.57
C GLN A 10 -1.92 0.03 -7.88
N SER A 11 -3.22 0.07 -8.18
CA SER A 11 -4.18 -0.91 -7.64
C SER A 11 -3.92 -2.33 -8.12
N HIS A 12 -3.28 -2.52 -9.29
CA HIS A 12 -2.97 -3.84 -9.84
C HIS A 12 -1.92 -4.59 -9.03
N LYS A 13 -1.10 -3.87 -8.24
CA LYS A 13 -0.07 -4.45 -7.36
C LYS A 13 -0.60 -4.81 -5.98
N PHE A 14 -1.87 -4.52 -5.67
CA PHE A 14 -2.43 -4.80 -4.36
C PHE A 14 -2.73 -6.29 -4.20
N GLN A 15 -2.28 -6.85 -3.09
CA GLN A 15 -2.62 -8.22 -2.70
C GLN A 15 -3.99 -8.23 -2.00
N PRO A 16 -4.89 -9.17 -2.35
CA PRO A 16 -6.13 -9.38 -1.61
C PRO A 16 -5.88 -9.64 -0.12
N GLN A 17 -6.71 -9.06 0.73
CA GLN A 17 -6.63 -9.21 2.19
C GLN A 17 -8.02 -9.41 2.76
N GLY A 18 -8.13 -10.23 3.80
CA GLY A 18 -9.38 -10.49 4.49
C GLY A 18 -9.18 -11.04 5.89
N ARG A 19 -10.28 -11.24 6.61
CA ARG A 19 -10.31 -12.02 7.87
C ARG A 19 -10.76 -13.45 7.59
N HIS A 20 -10.43 -14.36 8.52
CA HIS A 20 -10.99 -15.70 8.51
C HIS A 20 -12.53 -15.61 8.53
N PRO A 21 -13.27 -16.33 7.65
CA PRO A 21 -14.71 -16.15 7.50
C PRO A 21 -15.52 -16.33 8.79
N THR A 22 -15.12 -17.28 9.64
CA THR A 22 -15.80 -17.61 10.90
C THR A 22 -15.18 -16.91 12.13
N ALA A 23 -14.25 -15.96 11.93
CA ALA A 23 -13.57 -15.30 13.05
C ALA A 23 -14.57 -14.66 14.04
N GLY A 24 -14.53 -15.12 15.29
CA GLY A 24 -15.41 -14.66 16.36
C GLY A 24 -16.85 -15.18 16.27
N MET A 25 -17.13 -16.15 15.39
CA MET A 25 -18.42 -16.85 15.26
C MET A 25 -18.37 -18.31 15.70
N ASP A 26 -17.18 -18.89 15.86
CA ASP A 26 -16.96 -20.28 16.30
C ASP A 26 -17.25 -20.46 17.81
N VAL A 27 -18.46 -20.09 18.25
CA VAL A 27 -18.92 -20.15 19.64
C VAL A 27 -20.37 -20.58 19.72
N VAL A 28 -20.71 -21.41 20.71
CA VAL A 28 -22.11 -21.76 21.01
C VAL A 28 -22.68 -20.71 21.96
N ALA A 29 -23.27 -19.65 21.39
CA ALA A 29 -23.87 -18.57 22.17
C ALA A 29 -25.37 -18.42 21.87
N ARG A 30 -26.19 -18.23 22.90
CA ARG A 30 -27.63 -17.92 22.77
C ARG A 30 -28.05 -16.89 23.79
N SER A 31 -29.13 -16.17 23.53
CA SER A 31 -29.76 -15.35 24.56
C SER A 31 -30.24 -16.22 25.73
N ASN A 32 -30.49 -15.56 26.85
CA ASN A 32 -31.17 -16.19 27.98
C ASN A 32 -32.59 -16.61 27.57
N ASP A 33 -33.14 -17.59 28.30
CA ASP A 33 -34.52 -18.07 28.13
C ASP A 33 -35.21 -18.14 29.50
N PRO A 34 -36.16 -17.24 29.84
CA PRO A 34 -36.67 -16.15 29.02
C PRO A 34 -35.60 -15.06 28.75
N PRO A 35 -35.68 -14.32 27.62
CA PRO A 35 -34.71 -13.28 27.26
C PRO A 35 -34.70 -12.06 28.18
N THR A 36 -35.82 -11.77 28.86
CA THR A 36 -36.01 -10.62 29.75
C THR A 36 -36.20 -11.07 31.21
N GLY A 37 -36.30 -10.12 32.15
CA GLY A 37 -36.56 -10.41 33.56
C GLY A 37 -35.34 -10.88 34.37
N ARG A 38 -34.12 -10.76 33.82
CA ARG A 38 -32.87 -11.23 34.46
C ARG A 38 -31.87 -10.13 34.83
N GLY A 39 -32.27 -8.84 34.75
CA GLY A 39 -31.39 -7.70 35.02
C GLY A 39 -30.12 -7.64 34.15
N THR A 40 -30.09 -8.35 33.01
CA THR A 40 -28.93 -8.41 32.11
C THR A 40 -29.34 -8.18 30.67
N SER A 41 -28.38 -7.76 29.84
CA SER A 41 -28.60 -7.53 28.41
C SER A 41 -29.03 -8.81 27.67
N ARG A 42 -29.82 -8.64 26.59
CA ARG A 42 -30.34 -9.70 25.71
C ARG A 42 -29.29 -10.29 24.76
N ILE A 43 -28.03 -9.87 24.84
CA ILE A 43 -26.95 -10.34 23.96
C ILE A 43 -26.76 -11.86 24.13
N ALA A 44 -26.36 -12.53 23.04
CA ALA A 44 -26.04 -13.94 23.08
C ALA A 44 -24.87 -14.23 24.03
N LYS A 45 -25.09 -15.14 24.98
CA LYS A 45 -24.11 -15.58 25.98
C LYS A 45 -23.64 -16.98 25.67
N MET A 46 -22.35 -17.24 25.84
CA MET A 46 -21.74 -18.55 25.62
C MET A 46 -22.34 -19.58 26.59
N ARG A 47 -22.75 -20.73 26.06
CA ARG A 47 -23.28 -21.86 26.83
C ARG A 47 -22.28 -23.02 26.80
N GLY A 48 -22.21 -23.76 27.92
CA GLY A 48 -21.37 -24.96 28.08
C GLY A 48 -19.98 -24.70 28.67
N GLY A 49 -19.49 -25.68 29.45
CA GLY A 49 -18.15 -25.74 30.03
C GLY A 49 -17.94 -24.94 31.32
N GLY A 50 -17.42 -25.58 32.37
CA GLY A 50 -17.10 -24.97 33.68
C GLY A 50 -15.85 -24.07 33.70
N GLY A 51 -15.55 -23.40 32.59
CA GLY A 51 -14.44 -22.46 32.47
C GLY A 51 -14.87 -21.00 32.68
N GLY A 52 -13.91 -20.11 32.91
CA GLY A 52 -14.18 -18.69 33.24
C GLY A 52 -14.87 -17.85 32.15
N ARG A 53 -15.13 -18.40 30.97
CA ARG A 53 -15.86 -17.74 29.87
C ARG A 53 -17.35 -18.09 29.81
N GLN A 54 -17.81 -19.01 30.65
CA GLN A 54 -19.22 -19.40 30.70
C GLN A 54 -20.08 -18.20 31.11
N GLY A 55 -21.16 -17.95 30.37
CA GLY A 55 -22.06 -16.83 30.65
C GLY A 55 -21.59 -15.47 30.15
N GLU A 56 -20.36 -15.36 29.60
CA GLU A 56 -19.90 -14.18 28.88
C GLU A 56 -20.61 -14.03 27.53
N ALA A 57 -20.69 -12.80 27.03
CA ALA A 57 -21.28 -12.51 25.75
C ALA A 57 -20.36 -12.93 24.58
N GLY A 58 -20.91 -13.56 23.55
CA GLY A 58 -20.14 -14.14 22.43
C GLY A 58 -20.87 -14.08 21.10
N GLY A 59 -20.12 -14.18 19.99
CA GLY A 59 -20.70 -14.27 18.64
C GLY A 59 -21.26 -12.97 18.05
N VAL A 60 -21.19 -11.85 18.78
CA VAL A 60 -21.75 -10.55 18.40
C VAL A 60 -20.63 -9.50 18.21
N ALA A 61 -20.85 -8.46 17.42
CA ALA A 61 -19.82 -7.46 17.12
C ALA A 61 -19.51 -6.47 18.24
N SER A 62 -20.43 -6.28 19.17
CA SER A 62 -20.27 -5.36 20.30
C SER A 62 -19.49 -5.96 21.47
N VAL A 63 -19.00 -7.20 21.35
CA VAL A 63 -18.38 -7.93 22.48
C VAL A 63 -16.92 -8.27 22.19
N ARG A 64 -16.11 -8.33 23.25
CA ARG A 64 -14.70 -8.70 23.17
C ARG A 64 -14.56 -10.12 22.62
N GLY A 65 -13.82 -10.28 21.53
CA GLY A 65 -13.59 -11.60 20.91
C GLY A 65 -14.78 -12.12 20.09
N GLY A 66 -15.84 -11.33 19.91
CA GLY A 66 -16.92 -11.64 18.97
C GLY A 66 -16.59 -11.25 17.53
N ARG A 67 -17.50 -11.56 16.61
CA ARG A 67 -17.30 -11.32 15.18
C ARG A 67 -17.21 -9.83 14.85
N GLN A 68 -16.35 -9.42 13.93
CA GLN A 68 -16.40 -8.05 13.42
C GLN A 68 -17.64 -7.84 12.53
N ALA A 69 -18.37 -6.73 12.68
CA ALA A 69 -19.43 -6.34 11.74
C ALA A 69 -18.80 -5.92 10.40
N HIS A 70 -19.31 -6.45 9.28
CA HIS A 70 -18.77 -6.23 7.93
C HIS A 70 -17.25 -6.43 7.84
N PRO A 71 -16.74 -7.64 8.15
CA PRO A 71 -15.30 -7.90 8.13
C PRO A 71 -14.75 -7.73 6.70
N PRO A 72 -13.46 -7.36 6.55
CA PRO A 72 -12.86 -7.25 5.23
C PRO A 72 -12.89 -8.61 4.54
N ASN A 73 -13.44 -8.62 3.33
CA ASN A 73 -13.63 -9.82 2.53
C ASN A 73 -12.57 -9.88 1.42
N VAL A 74 -11.98 -11.07 1.24
CA VAL A 74 -11.03 -11.35 0.16
C VAL A 74 -11.65 -11.15 -1.21
N LYS A 75 -12.97 -11.38 -1.35
CA LYS A 75 -13.74 -11.18 -2.59
C LYS A 75 -13.90 -9.71 -3.01
N LYS A 76 -13.42 -8.74 -2.22
CA LYS A 76 -13.51 -7.32 -2.57
C LYS A 76 -12.71 -7.04 -3.84
N VAL A 77 -13.35 -6.42 -4.82
CA VAL A 77 -12.67 -5.97 -6.04
C VAL A 77 -11.78 -4.77 -5.71
N ILE A 78 -10.48 -5.03 -5.58
CA ILE A 78 -9.44 -4.01 -5.34
C ILE A 78 -8.82 -3.49 -6.64
N TYR A 79 -8.99 -4.25 -7.72
CA TYR A 79 -8.44 -3.95 -9.04
C TYR A 79 -9.27 -2.89 -9.76
N LYS A 80 -8.65 -1.77 -10.15
CA LYS A 80 -9.29 -0.73 -10.97
C LYS A 80 -8.91 -0.92 -12.44
N LYS A 81 -9.90 -1.19 -13.28
CA LYS A 81 -9.70 -1.29 -14.74
C LYS A 81 -9.23 0.05 -15.32
N LEU A 82 -8.33 -0.02 -16.30
CA LEU A 82 -7.86 1.14 -17.05
C LEU A 82 -8.02 0.87 -18.55
N ASN A 83 -8.51 1.84 -19.30
CA ASN A 83 -8.68 1.71 -20.74
C ASN A 83 -7.32 1.76 -21.45
N LYS A 84 -7.13 0.91 -22.48
CA LYS A 84 -5.87 0.86 -23.25
C LYS A 84 -5.50 2.22 -23.87
N LYS A 85 -6.50 2.94 -24.41
CA LYS A 85 -6.32 4.28 -25.00
C LYS A 85 -5.87 5.31 -23.96
N GLU A 86 -6.54 5.36 -22.80
CA GLU A 86 -6.16 6.25 -21.68
C GLU A 86 -4.74 5.93 -21.17
N ASN A 87 -4.38 4.65 -21.11
CA ASN A 87 -3.04 4.24 -20.69
C ASN A 87 -1.97 4.73 -21.68
N LYS A 88 -2.20 4.55 -22.99
CA LYS A 88 -1.29 5.03 -24.04
C LYS A 88 -1.13 6.55 -23.99
N LEU A 89 -2.22 7.30 -23.89
CA LEU A 89 -2.18 8.76 -23.78
C LEU A 89 -1.43 9.22 -22.52
N ALA A 90 -1.68 8.59 -21.37
CA ALA A 90 -0.97 8.89 -20.14
C ALA A 90 0.55 8.62 -20.24
N LEU A 91 0.94 7.55 -20.92
CA LEU A 91 2.35 7.23 -21.17
C LEU A 91 3.01 8.30 -22.06
N CYS A 92 2.37 8.69 -23.17
CA CYS A 92 2.89 9.74 -24.05
C CYS A 92 3.04 11.09 -23.31
N SER A 93 2.05 11.47 -22.49
CA SER A 93 2.15 12.69 -21.68
C SER A 93 3.27 12.60 -20.63
N ALA A 94 3.49 11.43 -20.03
CA ALA A 94 4.57 11.23 -19.06
C ALA A 94 5.96 11.33 -19.71
N ILE A 95 6.13 10.79 -20.92
CA ILE A 95 7.37 10.93 -21.71
C ILE A 95 7.59 12.40 -22.09
N SER A 96 6.54 13.11 -22.54
CA SER A 96 6.67 14.54 -22.86
C SER A 96 7.11 15.37 -21.65
N ALA A 97 6.65 15.03 -20.44
CA ALA A 97 7.04 15.72 -19.21
C ALA A 97 8.53 15.57 -18.85
N THR A 98 9.26 14.58 -19.36
CA THR A 98 10.71 14.41 -19.09
C THR A 98 11.58 15.41 -19.85
N LYS A 99 11.04 16.09 -20.88
CA LYS A 99 11.73 17.18 -21.59
C LYS A 99 11.63 18.53 -20.85
N LEU A 100 10.61 18.72 -20.02
CA LEU A 100 10.29 20.02 -19.42
C LEU A 100 11.02 20.23 -18.09
N LYS A 101 12.07 21.08 -18.09
CA LYS A 101 12.88 21.38 -16.89
C LYS A 101 12.05 21.86 -15.70
N GLU A 102 11.03 22.67 -15.93
CA GLU A 102 10.14 23.20 -14.89
C GLU A 102 9.43 22.09 -14.09
N ILE A 103 8.90 21.08 -14.78
CA ILE A 103 8.18 19.97 -14.14
C ILE A 103 9.13 19.10 -13.31
N ILE A 104 10.35 18.89 -13.81
CA ILE A 104 11.36 18.07 -13.12
C ILE A 104 11.83 18.79 -11.84
N MET A 105 12.05 20.10 -11.92
CA MET A 105 12.39 20.94 -10.77
C MET A 105 11.25 20.99 -9.76
N ALA A 106 10.01 21.19 -10.21
CA ALA A 106 8.81 21.20 -9.34
C ALA A 106 8.59 19.87 -8.61
N ARG A 107 9.02 18.74 -9.20
CA ARG A 107 8.99 17.42 -8.53
C ARG A 107 10.03 17.30 -7.41
N GLY A 108 11.05 18.17 -7.37
CA GLY A 108 12.08 18.21 -6.33
C GLY A 108 13.38 17.47 -6.70
N HIS A 109 13.69 17.33 -7.99
CA HIS A 109 15.01 16.88 -8.44
C HIS A 109 16.01 18.04 -8.38
N LYS A 110 17.29 17.73 -8.09
CA LYS A 110 18.38 18.72 -8.14
C LYS A 110 19.04 18.69 -9.53
N ILE A 111 18.94 19.81 -10.23
CA ILE A 111 19.27 19.93 -11.67
C ILE A 111 20.15 21.18 -11.92
N GLY A 112 20.96 21.59 -10.94
CA GLY A 112 21.69 22.86 -11.00
C GLY A 112 22.55 23.00 -12.26
N ASN A 113 23.29 21.93 -12.59
CA ASN A 113 24.32 21.95 -13.63
C ASN A 113 23.88 21.31 -14.96
N ILE A 114 22.58 21.09 -15.16
CA ILE A 114 22.04 20.48 -16.39
C ILE A 114 21.10 21.47 -17.08
N GLU A 115 21.51 21.89 -18.28
CA GLU A 115 20.76 22.86 -19.08
C GLU A 115 19.80 22.17 -20.04
N ASN A 116 20.20 21.03 -20.63
CA ASN A 116 19.45 20.37 -21.70
C ASN A 116 18.73 19.10 -21.24
N PHE A 117 17.43 19.03 -21.54
CA PHE A 117 16.58 17.83 -21.43
C PHE A 117 15.90 17.57 -22.77
N PRO A 118 15.72 16.30 -23.19
CA PRO A 118 16.09 15.06 -22.52
C PRO A 118 17.58 14.73 -22.61
N ILE A 119 18.10 13.96 -21.64
CA ILE A 119 19.46 13.42 -21.69
C ILE A 119 19.44 12.16 -22.56
N ILE A 120 20.22 12.17 -23.64
CA ILE A 120 20.39 11.04 -24.55
C ILE A 120 21.84 10.57 -24.42
N VAL A 121 22.04 9.28 -24.27
CA VAL A 121 23.36 8.64 -24.08
C VAL A 121 23.56 7.61 -25.17
N SER A 122 24.81 7.30 -25.52
CA SER A 122 25.15 6.24 -26.48
C SER A 122 24.80 4.85 -25.96
N ASP A 123 24.53 3.92 -26.88
CA ASP A 123 24.15 2.53 -26.58
C ASP A 123 25.29 1.74 -25.89
N GLU A 124 26.53 2.24 -25.95
CA GLU A 124 27.70 1.66 -25.28
C GLU A 124 27.51 1.50 -23.77
N ILE A 125 26.63 2.28 -23.14
CA ILE A 125 26.34 2.19 -21.70
C ILE A 125 25.80 0.80 -21.29
N GLU A 126 25.18 0.05 -22.22
CA GLU A 126 24.65 -1.30 -21.95
C GLU A 126 25.78 -2.32 -21.69
N THR A 127 26.99 -2.05 -22.17
CA THR A 127 28.16 -2.93 -22.01
C THR A 127 28.89 -2.78 -20.67
N VAL A 128 28.52 -1.81 -19.85
CA VAL A 128 29.22 -1.52 -18.59
C VAL A 128 28.86 -2.55 -17.52
N GLU A 129 29.84 -3.36 -17.11
CA GLU A 129 29.62 -4.42 -16.10
C GLU A 129 29.77 -3.92 -14.65
N HIS A 130 30.62 -2.92 -14.42
CA HIS A 130 31.01 -2.51 -13.07
C HIS A 130 30.34 -1.21 -12.61
N THR A 131 29.84 -1.21 -11.37
CA THR A 131 29.21 -0.04 -10.75
C THR A 131 30.15 1.14 -10.61
N LYS A 132 31.46 0.89 -10.45
CA LYS A 132 32.49 1.94 -10.38
C LYS A 132 32.50 2.80 -11.65
N ASP A 133 32.30 2.18 -12.81
CA ASP A 133 32.35 2.87 -14.09
C ASP A 133 31.05 3.64 -14.36
N ILE A 134 29.89 3.09 -13.95
CA ILE A 134 28.62 3.83 -13.96
C ILE A 134 28.69 5.09 -13.09
N VAL A 135 29.33 5.03 -11.92
CA VAL A 135 29.48 6.22 -11.06
C VAL A 135 30.31 7.31 -11.75
N LYS A 136 31.35 6.94 -12.51
CA LYS A 136 32.13 7.91 -13.32
C LYS A 136 31.26 8.55 -14.39
N ILE A 137 30.47 7.76 -15.11
CA ILE A 137 29.55 8.26 -16.16
C ILE A 137 28.53 9.24 -15.56
N LEU A 138 27.89 8.90 -14.44
CA LEU A 138 26.92 9.78 -13.77
C LEU A 138 27.54 11.08 -13.25
N ASN A 139 28.81 11.04 -12.84
CA ASN A 139 29.56 12.24 -12.48
C ASN A 139 29.81 13.12 -13.71
N SER A 140 30.24 12.53 -14.84
CA SER A 140 30.45 13.26 -16.11
C SER A 140 29.16 13.90 -16.64
N LEU A 141 28.00 13.28 -16.39
CA LEU A 141 26.68 13.80 -16.75
C LEU A 141 26.10 14.80 -15.72
N ASN A 142 26.85 15.17 -14.68
CA ASN A 142 26.41 16.07 -13.60
C ASN A 142 25.13 15.59 -12.85
N LEU A 143 24.85 14.29 -12.83
CA LEU A 143 23.67 13.71 -12.18
C LEU A 143 23.88 13.33 -10.71
N MET A 144 25.12 13.42 -10.23
CA MET A 144 25.51 12.95 -8.91
C MET A 144 24.84 13.72 -7.76
N GLU A 145 24.48 14.99 -7.98
CA GLU A 145 23.74 15.79 -7.00
C GLU A 145 22.37 15.20 -6.65
N ASP A 146 21.62 14.72 -7.66
CA ASP A 146 20.31 14.11 -7.44
C ASP A 146 20.44 12.72 -6.80
N VAL A 147 21.49 11.97 -7.13
CA VAL A 147 21.81 10.69 -6.46
C VAL A 147 22.13 10.92 -4.98
N ASN A 148 22.92 11.94 -4.65
CA ASN A 148 23.25 12.27 -3.27
C ASN A 148 22.02 12.74 -2.48
N ARG A 149 21.06 13.42 -3.11
CA ARG A 149 19.76 13.75 -2.50
C ARG A 149 19.05 12.49 -2.00
N LEU A 150 19.06 11.39 -2.74
CA LEU A 150 18.38 10.15 -2.34
C LEU A 150 18.97 9.52 -1.06
N LYS A 151 20.28 9.68 -0.81
CA LYS A 151 20.95 9.15 0.41
C LYS A 151 20.40 9.79 1.70
N SER A 152 19.91 11.03 1.61
CA SER A 152 19.36 11.78 2.74
C SER A 152 17.96 11.30 3.19
N ARG A 153 17.34 10.38 2.45
CA ARG A 153 15.98 9.91 2.73
C ARG A 153 15.89 9.20 4.08
N LYS A 154 14.94 9.63 4.91
CA LYS A 154 14.62 8.97 6.18
C LYS A 154 13.85 7.66 5.95
N PRO A 155 14.14 6.60 6.72
CA PRO A 155 13.37 5.35 6.66
C PRO A 155 11.92 5.60 7.11
N ARG A 156 10.99 4.77 6.63
CA ARG A 156 9.59 4.86 7.04
C ARG A 156 9.42 4.40 8.49
N THR A 157 8.69 5.19 9.28
CA THR A 157 8.36 4.89 10.68
C THR A 157 6.99 4.19 10.82
N GLY A 158 6.66 3.71 12.03
CA GLY A 158 5.37 3.10 12.36
C GLY A 158 5.19 1.66 11.83
N LYS A 159 3.93 1.22 11.70
CA LYS A 159 3.58 -0.17 11.33
C LYS A 159 4.15 -0.62 9.98
N SER A 160 4.47 0.31 9.07
CA SER A 160 5.11 -0.04 7.80
C SER A 160 6.54 -0.55 7.96
N ALA A 161 7.27 -0.10 8.99
CA ALA A 161 8.61 -0.58 9.28
C ALA A 161 8.59 -2.08 9.60
N LEU A 162 7.64 -2.50 10.45
CA LEU A 162 7.40 -3.90 10.82
C LEU A 162 6.98 -4.79 9.64
N ARG A 163 6.50 -4.19 8.55
CA ARG A 163 6.04 -4.89 7.34
C ARG A 163 7.09 -4.91 6.23
N GLY A 164 8.37 -4.81 6.58
CA GLY A 164 9.50 -4.86 5.64
C GLY A 164 9.70 -3.60 4.79
N ARG A 165 9.01 -2.49 5.09
CA ARG A 165 9.12 -1.22 4.32
C ARG A 165 9.99 -0.17 5.02
N GLY A 166 10.82 -0.59 5.96
CA GLY A 166 11.68 0.28 6.78
C GLY A 166 13.09 0.51 6.21
N LYS A 167 13.51 -0.23 5.18
CA LYS A 167 14.83 -0.04 4.58
C LYS A 167 14.90 1.28 3.80
N LYS A 168 16.09 1.89 3.81
CA LYS A 168 16.44 3.01 2.92
C LYS A 168 16.44 2.56 1.47
#